data_AF-A0A643ASY6-F1
#
_entry.id   AF-A0A643ASY6-F1
#
_cell.length_a   1.000
_cell.length_b   1.000
_cell.length_c   1.000
_cell.angle_alpha   90.00
_cell.angle_beta   90.00
_cell.angle_gamma   90.00
#
_symmetry.space_group_name_H-M   'P 1'
#
loop_
_entity.id
_entity.type
_entity.pdbx_description
1 polymer ?
#
loop_
_entity_poly.entity_id
_entity_poly.type
_entity_poly.pdbx_seq_one_letter_code
_entity_poly.pdbx_strand_id
1 'polypeptide(L)'
;VGSAPQVRITGPEEDGVRVVCTSSGWFPKPQVQWRDLSGEKSLAFSETHTQDAEGLFGVEVALVVRDSSAGNVTCSVLNTVLGQEKAMAIFIPVSLSVLMVLLLGAGCYTKREHSMKLLAMRAKERLPLVKEQHRRAKEEVLKDADELQAELDWRKSAYLAGE
;
A
#
# COMPACT_ATOMS: atom_id res chain seq x y z
N VAL A 1 -28.51 -5.77 -34.61
CA VAL A 1 -29.03 -4.37 -34.55
C VAL A 1 -28.47 -3.72 -33.28
N GLY A 2 -28.43 -2.40 -33.20
CA GLY A 2 -27.89 -1.66 -32.04
C GLY A 2 -26.41 -1.29 -32.16
N SER A 3 -26.00 -0.25 -31.45
CA SER A 3 -24.61 0.21 -31.34
C SER A 3 -23.79 -0.70 -30.41
N ALA A 4 -22.46 -0.70 -30.55
CA ALA A 4 -21.62 -1.36 -29.56
C ALA A 4 -21.77 -0.64 -28.20
N PRO A 5 -21.83 -1.37 -27.08
CA PRO A 5 -21.92 -0.73 -25.77
C PRO A 5 -20.69 0.12 -25.49
N GLN A 6 -20.91 1.30 -24.92
CA GLN A 6 -19.88 2.18 -24.42
C GLN A 6 -19.84 2.08 -22.90
N VAL A 7 -18.65 1.84 -22.33
CA VAL A 7 -18.46 1.68 -20.88
C VAL A 7 -17.55 2.79 -20.35
N ARG A 8 -17.95 3.42 -19.24
CA ARG A 8 -17.23 4.54 -18.63
C ARG A 8 -17.25 4.47 -17.10
N ILE A 9 -16.16 4.90 -16.48
CA ILE A 9 -16.07 5.12 -15.04
C ILE A 9 -16.65 6.51 -14.75
N THR A 10 -17.57 6.59 -13.79
CA THR A 10 -18.29 7.85 -13.48
C THR A 10 -17.87 8.47 -12.15
N GLY A 11 -17.32 7.70 -11.22
CA GLY A 11 -16.78 8.24 -9.98
C GLY A 11 -16.59 7.19 -8.88
N PRO A 12 -15.94 7.56 -7.78
CA PRO A 12 -15.88 6.74 -6.57
C PRO A 12 -17.27 6.62 -5.91
N GLU A 13 -17.49 5.53 -5.20
CA GLU A 13 -18.65 5.24 -4.35
C GLU A 13 -18.17 4.80 -2.97
N GLU A 14 -19.08 4.75 -1.97
CA GLU A 14 -18.75 4.44 -0.56
C GLU A 14 -17.83 3.23 -0.42
N ASP A 15 -18.12 2.15 -1.15
CA ASP A 15 -17.37 0.89 -1.11
C ASP A 15 -16.80 0.47 -2.49
N GLY A 16 -16.54 1.41 -3.41
CA GLY A 16 -16.06 1.01 -4.74
C GLY A 16 -16.00 2.09 -5.80
N VAL A 17 -16.19 1.69 -7.05
CA VAL A 17 -16.25 2.60 -8.20
C VAL A 17 -17.50 2.37 -9.03
N ARG A 18 -18.17 3.45 -9.44
CA ARG A 18 -19.36 3.42 -10.28
C ARG A 18 -18.98 3.38 -11.76
N VAL A 19 -19.44 2.35 -12.45
CA VAL A 19 -19.26 2.14 -13.89
C VAL A 19 -20.62 2.18 -14.58
N VAL A 20 -20.69 2.81 -15.74
CA VAL A 20 -21.91 2.95 -16.54
C VAL A 20 -21.69 2.40 -17.94
N CYS A 21 -22.66 1.62 -18.43
CA CYS A 21 -22.74 1.10 -19.78
C CYS A 21 -23.93 1.72 -20.51
N THR A 22 -23.71 2.24 -21.71
CA THR A 22 -24.75 2.82 -22.57
C THR A 22 -24.75 2.17 -23.96
N SER A 23 -25.93 1.93 -24.52
CA SER A 23 -26.09 1.45 -25.90
C SER A 23 -27.43 1.89 -26.48
N SER A 24 -27.56 1.94 -27.81
CA SER A 24 -28.71 2.53 -28.51
C SER A 24 -29.04 1.82 -29.82
N GLY A 25 -30.22 2.06 -30.36
CA GLY A 25 -30.64 1.54 -31.66
C GLY A 25 -31.04 0.05 -31.64
N TRP A 26 -31.52 -0.46 -30.51
CA TRP A 26 -31.91 -1.88 -30.37
C TRP A 26 -33.38 -2.10 -30.69
N PHE A 27 -33.71 -3.18 -31.39
CA PHE A 27 -35.09 -3.61 -31.54
C PHE A 27 -35.17 -5.14 -31.66
N PRO A 28 -36.07 -5.83 -30.92
CA PRO A 28 -36.93 -5.27 -29.85
C PRO A 28 -36.11 -4.87 -28.62
N LYS A 29 -36.77 -4.60 -27.48
CA LYS A 29 -36.11 -4.26 -26.21
C LYS A 29 -34.99 -5.27 -25.89
N PRO A 30 -33.73 -4.84 -25.74
CA PRO A 30 -32.61 -5.75 -25.49
C PRO A 30 -32.57 -6.20 -24.03
N GLN A 31 -31.78 -7.25 -23.75
CA GLN A 31 -31.37 -7.62 -22.39
C GLN A 31 -29.95 -7.14 -22.14
N VAL A 32 -29.69 -6.56 -20.96
CA VAL A 32 -28.35 -6.11 -20.58
C VAL A 32 -27.84 -6.92 -19.40
N GLN A 33 -26.55 -7.28 -19.44
CA GLN A 33 -25.91 -8.04 -18.38
C GLN A 33 -24.50 -7.51 -18.10
N TRP A 34 -24.15 -7.44 -16.82
CA TRP A 34 -22.76 -7.31 -16.37
C TRP A 34 -22.17 -8.68 -16.05
N ARG A 35 -20.92 -8.89 -16.46
CA ARG A 35 -20.11 -10.04 -16.08
C ARG A 35 -18.80 -9.55 -15.49
N ASP A 36 -18.45 -10.07 -14.32
CA ASP A 36 -17.11 -9.91 -13.76
C ASP A 36 -16.14 -11.00 -14.28
N LEU A 37 -14.91 -11.02 -13.77
CA LEU A 37 -13.89 -12.00 -14.15
C LEU A 37 -14.27 -13.45 -13.86
N SER A 38 -15.12 -13.70 -12.86
CA SER A 38 -15.58 -15.05 -12.54
C SER A 38 -16.64 -15.54 -13.53
N GLY A 39 -17.14 -14.65 -14.40
CA GLY A 39 -18.23 -14.91 -15.32
C GLY A 39 -19.60 -14.89 -14.64
N GLU A 40 -19.63 -14.69 -13.32
CA GLU A 40 -20.85 -14.55 -12.54
C GLU A 40 -21.60 -13.28 -12.96
N LYS A 41 -22.94 -13.38 -12.91
CA LYS A 41 -23.80 -12.26 -13.26
C LYS A 41 -23.77 -11.27 -12.10
N SER A 42 -23.10 -10.13 -12.28
CA SER A 42 -23.10 -9.09 -11.26
C SER A 42 -24.45 -8.36 -11.30
N LEU A 43 -25.04 -8.12 -10.12
CA LEU A 43 -26.29 -7.36 -10.01
C LEU A 43 -26.05 -5.92 -10.47
N ALA A 44 -26.70 -5.52 -11.57
CA ALA A 44 -26.76 -4.13 -11.97
C ALA A 44 -27.38 -3.30 -10.82
N PHE A 45 -26.74 -2.19 -10.46
CA PHE A 45 -27.23 -1.27 -9.45
C PHE A 45 -28.46 -0.50 -9.95
N SER A 46 -28.52 -0.24 -11.26
CA SER A 46 -29.64 0.46 -11.90
C SER A 46 -29.65 0.13 -13.40
N GLU A 47 -30.85 0.02 -13.97
CA GLU A 47 -31.07 -0.19 -15.41
C GLU A 47 -32.21 0.72 -15.87
N THR A 48 -31.95 1.49 -16.93
CA THR A 48 -32.93 2.38 -17.54
C THR A 48 -33.01 2.10 -19.03
N HIS A 49 -34.23 2.14 -19.56
CA HIS A 49 -34.52 1.97 -20.97
C HIS A 49 -35.24 3.19 -21.49
N THR A 50 -34.80 3.68 -22.64
CA THR A 50 -35.45 4.76 -23.37
C THR A 50 -35.88 4.24 -24.74
N GLN A 51 -36.95 4.78 -25.30
CA GLN A 51 -37.38 4.48 -26.66
C GLN A 51 -37.41 5.78 -27.47
N ASP A 52 -36.82 5.77 -28.66
CA ASP A 52 -36.85 6.91 -29.58
C ASP A 52 -38.14 6.95 -30.42
N ALA A 53 -38.28 8.01 -31.23
CA ALA A 53 -39.47 8.21 -32.06
C ALA A 53 -39.61 7.12 -33.15
N GLU A 54 -38.50 6.49 -33.52
CA GLU A 54 -38.40 5.38 -34.47
C GLU A 54 -38.71 4.03 -33.81
N GLY A 55 -38.98 4.00 -32.51
CA GLY A 55 -39.32 2.80 -31.75
C GLY A 55 -38.11 1.95 -31.34
N LEU A 56 -36.88 2.43 -31.53
CA LEU A 56 -35.66 1.76 -31.13
C LEU A 56 -35.33 2.04 -29.65
N PHE A 57 -34.72 1.06 -29.00
CA PHE A 57 -34.39 1.09 -27.59
C PHE A 57 -32.96 1.55 -27.35
N GLY A 58 -32.82 2.48 -26.40
CA GLY A 58 -31.59 2.82 -25.71
C GLY A 58 -31.58 2.19 -24.31
N VAL A 59 -30.38 1.89 -23.83
CA VAL A 59 -30.13 1.34 -22.50
C VAL A 59 -29.01 2.10 -21.81
N GLU A 60 -29.20 2.36 -20.52
CA GLU A 60 -28.15 2.80 -19.61
C GLU A 60 -28.22 1.97 -18.33
N VAL A 61 -27.10 1.30 -18.02
CA VAL A 61 -27.00 0.39 -16.88
C VAL A 61 -25.76 0.73 -16.06
N ALA A 62 -25.94 0.83 -14.74
CA ALA A 62 -24.87 1.13 -13.80
C ALA A 62 -24.52 -0.07 -12.93
N LEU A 63 -23.25 -0.20 -12.57
CA LEU A 63 -22.71 -1.20 -11.63
C LEU A 63 -21.73 -0.51 -10.66
N VAL A 64 -21.75 -0.90 -9.40
CA VAL A 64 -20.70 -0.53 -8.43
C VAL A 64 -19.76 -1.70 -8.25
N VAL A 65 -18.50 -1.52 -8.64
CA VAL A 65 -17.45 -2.54 -8.49
C VAL A 65 -16.78 -2.34 -7.14
N ARG A 66 -17.01 -3.28 -6.20
CA ARG A 66 -16.57 -3.17 -4.80
C ARG A 66 -15.25 -3.89 -4.51
N ASP A 67 -15.10 -5.10 -5.04
CA ASP A 67 -13.94 -5.94 -4.78
C ASP A 67 -12.89 -5.75 -5.89
N SER A 68 -11.96 -4.83 -5.68
CA SER A 68 -10.93 -4.48 -6.67
C SER A 68 -9.75 -5.45 -6.64
N SER A 69 -10.00 -6.76 -6.55
CA SER A 69 -9.03 -7.72 -7.09
C SER A 69 -9.01 -7.49 -8.60
N ALA A 70 -7.84 -7.12 -9.13
CA ALA A 70 -7.66 -6.62 -10.49
C ALA A 70 -8.54 -7.35 -11.50
N GLY A 71 -9.55 -6.67 -12.07
CA GLY A 71 -10.53 -7.34 -12.90
C GLY A 71 -11.20 -6.48 -13.95
N ASN A 72 -11.36 -7.09 -15.13
CA ASN A 72 -12.18 -6.57 -16.20
C ASN A 72 -13.64 -6.82 -15.86
N VAL A 73 -14.48 -5.79 -16.00
CA VAL A 73 -15.93 -5.97 -16.03
C VAL A 73 -16.42 -5.80 -17.46
N THR A 74 -17.32 -6.68 -17.87
CA THR A 74 -17.86 -6.71 -19.23
C THR A 74 -19.35 -6.40 -19.20
N CYS A 75 -19.76 -5.37 -19.95
CA CYS A 75 -21.16 -5.12 -20.24
C CYS A 75 -21.52 -5.85 -21.54
N SER A 76 -22.60 -6.62 -21.54
CA SER A 76 -23.16 -7.22 -22.75
C SER A 76 -24.62 -6.85 -22.96
N VAL A 77 -24.97 -6.61 -24.23
CA VAL A 77 -26.32 -6.26 -24.68
C VAL A 77 -26.76 -7.30 -25.70
N LEU A 78 -27.84 -8.00 -25.38
CA LEU A 78 -28.36 -9.15 -26.11
C LEU A 78 -29.70 -8.83 -26.76
N ASN A 79 -29.80 -9.10 -28.06
CA ASN A 79 -31.06 -9.21 -28.77
C ASN A 79 -31.52 -10.66 -28.74
N THR A 80 -32.57 -10.95 -27.96
CA THR A 80 -33.08 -12.31 -27.75
C THR A 80 -33.79 -12.90 -28.97
N VAL A 81 -34.34 -12.06 -29.84
CA VAL A 81 -35.04 -12.50 -31.07
C VAL A 81 -34.04 -12.86 -32.16
N LEU A 82 -32.98 -12.06 -32.31
CA LEU A 82 -31.95 -12.30 -33.32
C LEU A 82 -30.76 -13.13 -32.83
N GLY A 83 -30.69 -13.41 -31.52
CA GLY A 83 -29.55 -14.09 -30.89
C GLY A 83 -28.23 -13.32 -30.99
N GLN A 84 -28.29 -11.99 -31.17
CA GLN A 84 -27.09 -11.15 -31.35
C GLN A 84 -26.67 -10.51 -30.04
N GLU A 85 -25.42 -10.72 -29.63
CA GLU A 85 -24.81 -10.08 -28.45
C GLU A 85 -23.72 -9.08 -28.89
N LYS A 86 -23.70 -7.91 -28.24
CA LYS A 86 -22.58 -6.96 -28.34
C LYS A 86 -22.06 -6.69 -26.94
N ALA A 87 -20.75 -6.77 -26.76
CA ALA A 87 -20.13 -6.62 -25.45
C ALA A 87 -18.93 -5.65 -25.48
N MET A 88 -18.66 -5.02 -24.34
CA MET A 88 -17.53 -4.14 -24.12
C MET A 88 -16.99 -4.36 -22.71
N ALA A 89 -15.67 -4.57 -22.61
CA ALA A 89 -14.98 -4.73 -21.35
C ALA A 89 -14.24 -3.44 -20.97
N ILE A 90 -14.16 -3.18 -19.67
CA ILE A 90 -13.33 -2.11 -19.11
C ILE A 90 -12.45 -2.67 -18.00
N PHE A 91 -11.19 -2.24 -17.98
CA PHE A 91 -10.27 -2.54 -16.89
C PHE A 91 -10.44 -1.50 -15.80
N ILE A 92 -10.72 -1.96 -14.57
CA ILE A 92 -10.79 -1.10 -13.39
C ILE A 92 -9.41 -1.08 -12.73
N PRO A 93 -8.65 0.03 -12.83
CA PRO A 93 -7.31 0.11 -12.26
C PRO A 93 -7.40 0.03 -10.73
N VAL A 94 -6.46 -0.70 -10.12
CA VAL A 94 -6.28 -0.68 -8.67
C VAL A 94 -6.04 0.74 -8.19
N SER A 95 -6.60 1.09 -7.03
CA SER A 95 -6.37 2.39 -6.43
C SER A 95 -4.87 2.61 -6.27
N LEU A 96 -4.32 3.65 -6.91
CA LEU A 96 -2.89 3.99 -6.88
C LEU A 96 -2.35 4.11 -5.45
N SER A 97 -3.24 4.33 -4.47
CA SER A 97 -2.98 4.23 -3.04
C SER A 97 -2.24 2.94 -2.64
N VAL A 98 -2.60 1.77 -3.15
CA VAL A 98 -1.94 0.51 -2.76
C VAL A 98 -0.50 0.48 -3.27
N LEU A 99 -0.28 0.88 -4.52
CA LEU A 99 1.06 0.95 -5.10
C LEU A 99 1.94 1.98 -4.39
N MET A 100 1.37 3.14 -4.06
CA MET A 100 2.08 4.19 -3.32
C MET A 100 2.47 3.74 -1.91
N VAL A 101 1.58 3.02 -1.20
CA VAL A 101 1.89 2.46 0.13
C VAL A 101 3.02 1.44 0.04
N LEU A 102 3.03 0.57 -0.97
CA LEU A 102 4.10 -0.41 -1.17
C LEU A 102 5.46 0.25 -1.46
N LEU A 103 5.48 1.25 -2.35
CA LEU A 103 6.71 1.97 -2.70
C LEU A 103 7.26 2.78 -1.53
N LEU A 104 6.39 3.49 -0.79
CA LEU A 104 6.76 4.22 0.41
C LEU A 104 7.26 3.27 1.51
N GLY A 105 6.56 2.15 1.73
CA GLY A 105 6.96 1.14 2.70
C GLY A 105 8.35 0.56 2.41
N ALA A 106 8.60 0.15 1.16
CA ALA A 106 9.90 -0.38 0.74
C ALA A 106 11.03 0.66 0.85
N GLY A 107 10.77 1.91 0.44
CA GLY A 107 11.73 3.01 0.56
C GLY A 107 12.07 3.37 2.01
N CYS A 108 11.08 3.39 2.91
CA CYS A 108 11.30 3.63 4.34
C CYS A 108 12.12 2.51 4.98
N TYR A 109 11.88 1.26 4.61
CA TYR A 109 12.62 0.11 5.13
C TYR A 109 14.11 0.19 4.77
N THR A 110 14.43 0.39 3.49
CA THR A 110 15.83 0.46 3.02
C THR A 110 16.58 1.64 3.62
N LYS A 111 15.94 2.82 3.71
CA LYS A 111 16.52 4.01 4.34
C LYS A 111 16.83 3.79 5.82
N ARG A 112 15.91 3.16 6.56
CA ARG A 112 16.08 2.85 7.99
C ARG A 112 17.24 1.88 8.20
N GLU A 113 17.29 0.80 7.41
CA GLU A 113 18.37 -0.19 7.45
C GLU A 113 19.74 0.45 7.20
N HIS A 114 19.84 1.27 6.15
CA HIS A 114 21.09 1.97 5.82
C HIS A 114 21.52 2.97 6.92
N SER A 115 20.55 3.67 7.51
CA SER A 115 20.81 4.62 8.61
C SER A 115 21.34 3.90 9.86
N MET A 116 20.75 2.76 10.22
CA MET A 116 21.20 1.94 11.36
C MET A 116 22.61 1.38 11.13
N LYS A 117 22.91 0.87 9.93
CA LYS A 117 24.26 0.39 9.57
C LYS A 117 25.31 1.51 9.68
N LEU A 118 24.97 2.71 9.24
CA LEU A 118 25.87 3.87 9.33
C LEU A 118 26.14 4.28 10.78
N LEU A 119 25.12 4.26 11.63
CA LEU A 119 25.28 4.53 13.07
C LEU A 119 26.12 3.45 13.76
N ALA A 120 25.88 2.18 13.44
CA ALA A 120 26.65 1.05 13.98
C ALA A 120 28.13 1.12 13.58
N MET A 121 28.43 1.47 12.31
CA MET A 121 29.80 1.66 11.82
C MET A 121 30.52 2.79 12.58
N ARG A 122 29.90 3.97 12.73
CA ARG A 122 30.49 5.08 13.50
C ARG A 122 30.73 4.74 14.96
N ALA A 123 29.78 4.04 15.59
CA ALA A 123 29.93 3.57 16.96
C ALA A 123 31.12 2.60 17.10
N LYS A 124 31.28 1.69 16.12
CA LYS A 124 32.40 0.74 16.07
C LYS A 124 33.76 1.44 15.87
N GLU A 125 33.83 2.49 15.05
CA GLU A 125 35.05 3.29 14.87
C GLU A 125 35.46 4.06 16.12
N ARG A 126 34.48 4.54 16.91
CA ARG A 126 34.74 5.25 18.17
C ARG A 126 35.10 4.32 19.33
N LEU A 127 34.75 3.03 19.24
CA LEU A 127 34.91 2.07 20.32
C LEU A 127 36.38 1.89 20.79
N PRO A 128 37.40 1.76 19.92
CA PRO A 128 38.78 1.60 20.35
C PRO A 128 39.30 2.81 21.14
N LEU A 129 38.96 4.02 20.68
CA LEU A 129 39.37 5.26 21.35
C LEU A 129 38.76 5.38 22.75
N VAL A 130 37.45 5.14 22.86
CA VAL A 130 36.74 5.15 24.14
C VAL A 130 37.29 4.08 25.08
N LYS A 131 37.57 2.87 24.57
CA LYS A 131 38.15 1.77 25.34
C LYS A 131 39.54 2.14 25.88
N GLU A 132 40.37 2.78 25.07
CA GLU A 132 41.72 3.19 25.46
C GLU A 132 41.70 4.34 26.48
N GLN A 133 40.81 5.31 26.33
CA GLN A 133 40.60 6.36 27.33
C GLN A 133 40.15 5.78 28.67
N HIS A 134 39.20 4.85 28.66
CA HIS A 134 38.75 4.16 29.87
C HIS A 134 39.88 3.35 30.51
N ARG A 135 40.70 2.65 29.72
CA ARG A 135 41.86 1.90 30.21
C ARG A 135 42.85 2.82 30.92
N ARG A 136 43.21 3.95 30.30
CA ARG A 136 44.10 4.95 30.90
C ARG A 136 43.52 5.55 32.17
N ALA A 137 42.25 5.96 32.17
CA ALA A 137 41.60 6.49 33.36
C ALA A 137 41.63 5.48 34.53
N LYS A 138 41.42 4.18 34.25
CA LYS A 138 41.52 3.13 35.27
C LYS A 138 42.94 2.94 35.80
N GLU A 139 43.95 3.03 34.93
CA GLU A 139 45.36 2.94 35.32
C GLU A 139 45.79 4.13 36.20
N GLU A 140 45.35 5.35 35.89
CA GLU A 140 45.59 6.54 36.72
C GLU A 140 44.93 6.40 38.10
N VAL A 141 43.63 6.03 38.14
CA VAL A 141 42.92 5.81 39.42
C VAL A 141 43.59 4.73 40.27
N LEU A 142 44.15 3.68 39.64
CA LEU A 142 44.84 2.62 40.36
C LEU A 142 46.17 3.13 40.96
N LYS A 143 46.95 3.93 40.24
CA LYS A 143 48.19 4.53 40.75
C LYS A 143 47.92 5.47 41.93
N ASP A 144 46.92 6.34 41.81
CA ASP A 144 46.54 7.26 42.89
C ASP A 144 46.13 6.50 44.16
N ALA A 145 45.42 5.38 44.00
CA ALA A 145 45.03 4.52 45.11
C ALA A 145 46.24 3.86 45.79
N ASP A 146 47.21 3.35 45.01
CA ASP A 146 48.44 2.75 45.54
C ASP A 146 49.31 3.79 46.28
N GLU A 147 49.41 5.02 45.76
CA GLU A 147 50.15 6.11 46.39
C GLU A 147 49.51 6.56 47.71
N LEU A 148 48.19 6.74 47.72
CA LEU A 148 47.43 7.05 48.94
C LEU A 148 47.58 5.94 49.99
N GLN A 149 47.61 4.68 49.55
CA GLN A 149 47.81 3.53 50.44
C GLN A 149 49.22 3.55 51.05
N ALA A 150 50.27 3.80 50.25
CA ALA A 150 51.65 3.90 50.74
C ALA A 150 51.82 5.04 51.74
N GLU A 151 51.23 6.21 51.47
CA GLU A 151 51.22 7.36 52.40
C GLU A 151 50.51 7.02 53.72
N LEU A 152 49.38 6.30 53.64
CA LEU A 152 48.64 5.84 54.82
C LEU A 152 49.47 4.87 55.67
N ASP A 153 50.15 3.92 55.05
CA ASP A 153 50.95 2.91 55.74
C ASP A 153 52.25 3.50 56.34
N TRP A 154 52.85 4.46 55.64
CA TRP A 154 53.95 5.27 56.18
C TRP A 154 53.53 6.01 57.44
N ARG A 155 52.39 6.72 57.40
CA ARG A 155 51.86 7.44 58.56
C ARG A 155 51.60 6.51 59.75
N LYS A 156 50.93 5.38 59.54
CA LYS A 156 50.67 4.39 60.61
C LYS A 156 51.96 3.90 61.27
N SER A 157 52.98 3.58 60.47
CA SER A 157 54.27 3.10 60.98
C SER A 157 54.97 4.18 61.83
N ALA A 158 54.92 5.44 61.40
CA ALA A 158 55.48 6.55 62.16
C ALA A 158 54.78 6.79 63.51
N TYR A 159 53.45 6.62 63.58
CA TYR A 159 52.71 6.70 64.84
C TYR A 159 53.05 5.54 65.80
N LEU A 160 53.13 4.31 65.29
CA LEU A 160 53.41 3.12 66.10
C LEU A 160 54.86 3.03 66.63
N ALA A 161 55.81 3.72 66.01
CA ALA A 161 57.22 3.77 66.45
C ALA A 161 57.49 4.81 67.56
N GLY A 162 56.48 5.63 67.90
CA GLY A 162 56.56 6.68 68.93
C GLY A 162 55.93 6.31 70.28
N GLU A 163 55.38 5.10 70.42
CA GLU A 163 54.97 4.46 71.68
C GLU A 163 56.05 3.50 72.20
#